data_AF-A0A8B7ADL6-F1
#
_entry.id   AF-A0A8B7ADL6-F1
#
_cell.length_a   1.000
_cell.length_b   1.000
_cell.length_c   1.000
_cell.angle_alpha   90.00
_cell.angle_beta   90.00
_cell.angle_gamma   90.00
#
_symmetry.space_group_name_H-M   'P 1'
#
loop_
_entity.id
_entity.type
_entity.pdbx_description
1 polymer ?
#
loop_
_entity_poly.entity_id
_entity_poly.type
_entity_poly.pdbx_seq_one_letter_code
_entity_poly.pdbx_strand_id
1 'polypeptide(L)'
;MASLNCKTVVCVVCLEKPKYRCPACRVPYCSLTCFRKHKGDSAPLRNLLLNPHLRQLMVSLDQGEDKAKLMRTYMQEPLFVEFADCCLKIVEPLKNEDS
;
A
#
# COMPACT_ATOMS: atom_id res chain seq x y z
N MET A 1 -0.17 35.72 6.80
CA MET A 1 -0.36 34.43 7.46
C MET A 1 -1.61 33.76 6.90
N ALA A 2 -1.46 32.75 6.06
CA ALA A 2 -2.52 31.79 5.77
C ALA A 2 -1.82 30.47 5.42
N SER A 3 -1.46 29.72 6.46
CA SER A 3 -0.95 28.36 6.33
C SER A 3 -2.05 27.48 5.76
N LEU A 4 -2.15 27.42 4.43
CA LEU A 4 -2.99 26.49 3.70
C LEU A 4 -2.35 25.11 3.79
N ASN A 5 -2.67 24.37 4.85
CA ASN A 5 -2.41 22.94 4.88
C ASN A 5 -3.55 22.18 5.58
N CYS A 6 -4.78 22.40 5.11
CA CYS A 6 -5.88 21.49 5.41
C CYS A 6 -5.84 20.36 4.39
N LYS A 7 -5.04 19.32 4.64
CA LYS A 7 -5.15 18.06 3.89
C LYS A 7 -6.57 17.53 4.12
N THR A 8 -7.45 17.72 3.14
CA THR A 8 -8.84 17.27 3.22
C THR A 8 -8.85 15.77 3.42
N VAL A 9 -9.32 15.33 4.60
CA VAL A 9 -9.37 13.90 4.94
C VAL A 9 -10.59 13.30 4.23
N VAL A 10 -10.32 12.51 3.18
CA VAL A 10 -11.34 11.87 2.33
C VAL A 10 -11.33 10.36 2.49
N CYS A 11 -12.43 9.68 2.17
CA CYS A 11 -12.47 8.22 2.11
C CYS A 11 -11.41 7.69 1.15
N VAL A 12 -10.61 6.71 1.59
CA VAL A 12 -9.53 6.12 0.78
C VAL A 12 -10.03 5.36 -0.46
N VAL A 13 -11.32 5.01 -0.52
CA VAL A 13 -11.90 4.21 -1.61
C VAL A 13 -12.70 5.05 -2.60
N CYS A 14 -13.55 5.97 -2.13
CA CYS A 14 -14.46 6.75 -3.00
C CYS A 14 -14.23 8.26 -2.95
N LEU A 15 -13.24 8.74 -2.18
CA LEU A 15 -12.90 10.16 -2.04
C LEU A 15 -14.00 11.07 -1.43
N GLU A 16 -15.11 10.51 -0.96
CA GLU A 16 -16.17 11.24 -0.25
C GLU A 16 -15.81 11.54 1.21
N LYS A 17 -16.67 12.30 1.92
CA LYS A 17 -16.51 12.59 3.35
C LYS A 17 -16.50 11.29 4.18
N PRO A 18 -15.42 11.00 4.93
CA PRO A 18 -15.32 9.78 5.71
C PRO A 18 -16.13 9.89 7.01
N LYS A 19 -16.63 8.75 7.48
CA LYS A 19 -17.39 8.63 8.73
C LYS A 19 -16.61 7.87 9.80
N TYR A 20 -15.69 6.99 9.39
CA TYR A 20 -14.98 6.09 10.27
C TYR A 20 -13.49 6.00 9.89
N ARG A 21 -12.69 5.33 10.72
CA ARG A 21 -11.27 5.03 10.48
C ARG A 21 -11.00 3.55 10.67
N CYS A 22 -10.09 2.99 9.87
CA CYS A 22 -9.68 1.59 9.99
C CYS A 22 -8.87 1.39 11.29
N PRO A 23 -9.15 0.38 12.13
CA PRO A 23 -8.41 0.15 13.37
C PRO A 23 -6.95 -0.30 13.13
N ALA A 24 -6.66 -0.91 11.97
CA ALA A 24 -5.33 -1.42 11.66
C ALA A 24 -4.37 -0.34 11.12
N CYS A 25 -4.83 0.53 10.22
CA CYS A 25 -3.99 1.49 9.50
C CYS A 25 -4.46 2.95 9.62
N ARG A 26 -5.55 3.21 10.37
CA ARG A 26 -6.13 4.55 10.64
C ARG A 26 -6.60 5.35 9.42
N VAL A 27 -6.60 4.74 8.23
CA VAL A 27 -7.08 5.40 7.02
C VAL A 27 -8.60 5.67 7.11
N PRO A 28 -9.06 6.84 6.66
CA PRO A 28 -10.47 7.23 6.62
C PRO A 28 -11.30 6.42 5.62
N TYR A 29 -12.54 6.07 5.99
CA TYR A 29 -13.53 5.46 5.08
C TYR A 29 -14.97 5.93 5.39
N CYS A 30 -15.88 5.86 4.43
CA CYS A 30 -17.27 6.31 4.60
C CYS A 30 -18.27 5.21 4.99
N SER A 31 -18.10 3.97 4.51
CA SER A 31 -19.07 2.87 4.67
C SER A 31 -18.41 1.49 4.88
N LEU A 32 -19.18 0.51 5.35
CA LEU A 32 -18.73 -0.89 5.44
C LEU A 32 -18.29 -1.46 4.08
N THR A 33 -18.90 -1.02 2.99
CA THR A 33 -18.51 -1.38 1.63
C THR A 33 -17.11 -0.87 1.32
N CYS A 34 -16.80 0.39 1.64
CA CYS A 34 -15.45 0.94 1.49
C CYS A 34 -14.45 0.26 2.42
N PHE A 35 -14.84 -0.10 3.64
CA PHE A 35 -13.98 -0.86 4.54
C PHE A 35 -13.63 -2.25 3.99
N ARG A 36 -14.61 -2.98 3.45
CA ARG A 36 -14.39 -4.30 2.84
C ARG A 36 -13.52 -4.21 1.60
N LYS A 37 -13.71 -3.21 0.74
CA LYS A 37 -12.84 -2.95 -0.43
C LYS A 37 -11.42 -2.65 0.02
N HIS A 38 -11.24 -1.67 0.90
CA HIS A 38 -9.92 -1.33 1.48
C HIS A 38 -9.21 -2.55 2.10
N LYS A 39 -9.93 -3.38 2.87
CA LYS A 39 -9.37 -4.60 3.46
C LYS A 39 -9.07 -5.66 2.40
N GLY A 40 -9.90 -5.78 1.37
CA GLY A 40 -9.74 -6.69 0.24
C GLY A 40 -8.49 -6.39 -0.59
N ASP A 41 -8.23 -5.12 -0.90
CA ASP A 41 -7.05 -4.69 -1.67
C ASP A 41 -5.74 -5.00 -0.92
N SER A 42 -5.78 -5.02 0.41
CA SER A 42 -4.63 -5.44 1.24
C SER A 42 -4.45 -6.96 1.35
N ALA A 43 -5.44 -7.78 0.95
CA ALA A 43 -5.39 -9.22 1.15
C ALA A 43 -4.28 -9.92 0.35
N PRO A 44 -4.03 -9.60 -0.94
CA PRO A 44 -2.91 -10.15 -1.70
C PRO A 44 -1.56 -9.82 -1.04
N LEU A 45 -1.36 -8.56 -0.66
CA LEU A 45 -0.13 -8.12 0.01
C LEU A 45 0.08 -8.86 1.35
N ARG A 46 -0.99 -9.03 2.14
CA ARG A 46 -0.93 -9.77 3.41
C ARG A 46 -0.55 -11.24 3.21
N ASN A 47 -1.02 -11.88 2.14
CA ASN A 47 -0.66 -13.26 1.83
C ASN A 47 0.81 -13.39 1.43
N LEU A 48 1.31 -12.46 0.60
CA LEU A 48 2.73 -12.44 0.23
C LEU A 48 3.64 -12.30 1.45
N LEU A 49 3.26 -11.43 2.40
CA LEU A 49 3.98 -11.23 3.66
C LEU A 49 3.97 -12.45 4.60
N LEU A 50 3.14 -13.47 4.35
CA LEU A 50 3.25 -14.72 5.12
C LEU A 50 4.51 -15.51 4.76
N ASN A 51 5.07 -15.32 3.56
CA ASN A 51 6.26 -16.01 3.12
C ASN A 51 7.49 -15.56 3.94
N PRO A 52 8.19 -16.48 4.63
CA PRO A 52 9.36 -16.12 5.44
C PRO A 52 10.51 -15.60 4.58
N HIS A 53 10.69 -16.14 3.38
CA HIS A 53 11.72 -15.70 2.44
C HIS A 53 11.52 -14.22 2.04
N LEU A 54 10.29 -13.83 1.69
CA LEU A 54 9.98 -12.43 1.37
C LEU A 54 10.30 -11.50 2.54
N ARG A 55 9.95 -11.89 3.77
CA ARG A 55 10.30 -11.11 4.97
C ARG A 55 11.80 -10.96 5.15
N GLN A 56 12.57 -12.01 4.88
CA GLN A 56 14.03 -11.95 4.95
C GLN A 56 14.62 -11.01 3.89
N LEU A 57 14.09 -11.03 2.66
CA LEU A 57 14.46 -10.08 1.62
C LEU A 57 14.17 -8.64 2.07
N MET A 58 12.99 -8.39 2.63
CA MET A 58 12.63 -7.06 3.14
C MET A 58 13.55 -6.57 4.26
N VAL A 59 13.89 -7.44 5.23
CA VAL A 59 14.81 -7.10 6.33
C VAL A 59 16.21 -6.83 5.79
N SER A 60 16.68 -7.65 4.84
CA SER A 60 18.01 -7.49 4.24
C SER A 60 18.11 -6.20 3.42
N LEU A 61 17.05 -5.82 2.71
CA LEU A 61 16.97 -4.54 1.99
C LEU A 61 17.00 -3.33 2.92
N ASP A 62 16.31 -3.40 4.05
CA ASP A 62 16.23 -2.29 5.01
C ASP A 62 17.58 -2.05 5.71
N GLN A 63 18.25 -3.14 6.09
CA GLN A 63 19.52 -3.15 6.82
C GLN A 63 20.77 -3.07 5.91
N GLY A 64 20.63 -3.33 4.61
CA GLY A 64 21.74 -3.37 3.68
C GLY A 64 22.35 -2.00 3.37
N GLU A 65 23.67 -1.97 3.19
CA GLU A 65 24.43 -0.77 2.85
C GLU A 65 24.12 -0.25 1.43
N ASP A 66 24.15 -1.15 0.43
CA ASP A 66 23.86 -0.81 -0.96
C ASP A 66 22.45 -1.27 -1.37
N LYS A 67 21.47 -0.46 -0.98
CA LYS A 67 20.04 -0.69 -1.27
C LYS A 67 19.75 -0.74 -2.76
N ALA A 68 20.48 0.02 -3.57
CA ALA A 68 20.26 0.05 -5.02
C ALA A 68 20.67 -1.27 -5.65
N LYS A 69 21.82 -1.83 -5.26
CA LYS A 69 22.26 -3.14 -5.72
C LYS A 69 21.31 -4.25 -5.25
N LEU A 70 20.95 -4.25 -3.96
CA LEU A 70 20.01 -5.23 -3.41
C LEU A 70 18.65 -5.19 -4.10
N MET A 71 18.12 -3.99 -4.35
CA MET A 71 16.85 -3.82 -5.06
C MET A 71 16.91 -4.41 -6.46
N ARG A 72 17.98 -4.16 -7.23
CA ARG A 72 18.16 -4.74 -8.57
C ARG A 72 18.23 -6.26 -8.54
N THR A 73 18.91 -6.83 -7.54
CA THR A 73 18.99 -8.29 -7.36
C THR A 73 17.61 -8.86 -7.04
N TYR A 74 16.88 -8.27 -6.10
CA TYR A 74 15.60 -8.82 -5.66
C TYR A 74 14.50 -8.62 -6.70
N MET A 75 14.61 -7.61 -7.57
CA MET A 75 13.71 -7.46 -8.72
C MET A 75 13.84 -8.59 -9.76
N GLN A 76 14.81 -9.49 -9.64
CA GLN A 76 14.87 -10.72 -10.43
C GLN A 76 14.07 -11.89 -9.80
N GLU A 77 13.69 -11.78 -8.52
CA GLU A 77 12.91 -12.80 -7.82
C GLU A 77 11.42 -12.58 -8.10
N PRO A 78 10.70 -13.57 -8.69
CA PRO A 78 9.29 -13.40 -9.06
C PRO A 78 8.41 -13.06 -7.85
N LEU A 79 8.73 -13.63 -6.68
CA LEU A 79 8.03 -13.34 -5.42
C LEU A 79 8.15 -11.87 -5.00
N PHE A 80 9.32 -11.25 -5.22
CA PHE A 80 9.56 -9.87 -4.84
C PHE A 80 8.94 -8.89 -5.84
N VAL A 81 8.89 -9.26 -7.12
CA VAL A 81 8.15 -8.51 -8.15
C VAL A 81 6.66 -8.47 -7.83
N GLU A 82 6.03 -9.61 -7.53
CA GLU A 82 4.61 -9.65 -7.14
C GLU A 82 4.32 -8.80 -5.89
N PHE A 83 5.26 -8.81 -4.93
CA PHE A 83 5.18 -7.96 -3.75
C PHE A 83 5.24 -6.47 -4.10
N ALA A 84 6.16 -6.07 -4.97
CA ALA A 84 6.30 -4.69 -5.43
C ALA A 84 5.02 -4.24 -6.17
N ASP A 85 4.49 -5.06 -7.06
CA ASP A 85 3.25 -4.76 -7.78
C ASP A 85 2.05 -4.59 -6.84
N CYS A 86 1.93 -5.45 -5.82
CA CYS A 86 0.88 -5.31 -4.82
C CYS A 86 1.04 -4.02 -4.00
N CYS A 87 2.28 -3.64 -3.64
CA CYS A 87 2.55 -2.38 -2.96
C CYS A 87 2.13 -1.19 -3.83
N LEU A 88 2.57 -1.16 -5.09
CA LEU A 88 2.27 -0.10 -6.05
C LEU A 88 0.75 0.07 -6.24
N LYS A 89 -0.01 -1.01 -6.41
CA LYS A 89 -1.49 -0.93 -6.52
C LYS A 89 -2.17 -0.27 -5.32
N ILE A 90 -1.60 -0.39 -4.12
CA ILE A 90 -2.16 0.18 -2.90
C ILE A 90 -1.78 1.65 -2.74
N VAL A 91 -0.54 2.02 -3.08
CA VAL A 91 -0.03 3.40 -2.93
C VAL A 91 -0.39 4.29 -4.12
N GLU A 92 -0.52 3.70 -5.31
CA GLU A 92 -0.91 4.30 -6.57
C GLU A 92 -2.15 3.56 -7.10
N PRO A 93 -3.34 3.80 -6.51
CA PRO A 93 -4.56 3.29 -7.10
C PRO A 93 -4.69 3.92 -8.49
N LEU A 94 -4.66 3.10 -9.54
CA LEU A 94 -4.84 3.56 -10.92
C LEU A 94 -6.04 4.51 -10.96
N LYS A 95 -5.77 5.79 -11.26
CA LYS A 95 -6.82 6.65 -11.80
C LYS A 95 -7.17 6.00 -13.12
N ASN A 96 -8.36 5.41 -13.22
CA ASN A 96 -8.86 4.90 -14.49
C ASN A 96 -8.66 6.01 -15.53
N GLU A 97 -7.92 5.70 -16.58
CA GLU A 97 -7.82 6.55 -17.76
C GLU A 97 -9.25 6.70 -18.29
N ASP A 98 -9.82 7.88 -18.07
CA ASP A 98 -11.05 8.33 -18.70
C ASP A 98 -10.71 8.47 -20.20
N SER A 99 -11.09 7.46 -20.99
CA SER A 99 -11.10 7.48 -22.45
C SER A 99 -12.34 6.74 -22.94
#